data_AF-A0A2N7RZ40-F1
#
_entry.id   AF-A0A2N7RZ40-F1
#
_cell.length_a   1.000
_cell.length_b   1.000
_cell.length_c   1.000
_cell.angle_alpha   90.00
_cell.angle_beta   90.00
_cell.angle_gamma   90.00
#
_symmetry.space_group_name_H-M   'P 1'
#
loop_
_entity.id
_entity.type
_entity.pdbx_description
1 polymer ?
#
loop_
_entity_poly.entity_id
_entity_poly.type
_entity_poly.pdbx_seq_one_letter_code
_entity_poly.pdbx_strand_id
1 'polypeptide(L)'
;MKVTPEEEGMLLRLAEAQHVTIPRLLVESALASEASETPTERKQAMAELFALHRLLAAISNNVNQIARHANATGEVQPATVSTLAKVREVAERIDAAIDGLSLS
;
A
#
# COMPACT_ATOMS: atom_id res chain seq x y z
N MET A 1 -5.20 33.21 13.68
CA MET A 1 -3.83 33.34 13.14
C MET A 1 -3.92 34.28 11.94
N LYS A 2 -3.04 35.27 11.80
CA LYS A 2 -2.95 36.07 10.57
C LYS A 2 -1.83 35.49 9.73
N VAL A 3 -2.16 35.06 8.52
CA VAL A 3 -1.21 34.59 7.50
C VAL A 3 -0.95 35.74 6.53
N THR A 4 0.27 35.86 6.02
CA THR A 4 0.55 36.82 4.94
C THR A 4 -0.06 36.34 3.62
N PRO A 5 -0.27 37.22 2.62
CA PRO A 5 -0.75 36.82 1.31
C PRO A 5 0.13 35.75 0.63
N GLU A 6 1.44 35.80 0.84
CA GLU A 6 2.39 34.82 0.31
C GLU A 6 2.22 33.45 0.99
N GLU A 7 2.06 33.43 2.31
CA GLU A 7 1.80 32.22 3.08
C GLU A 7 0.44 31.61 2.70
N GLU A 8 -0.58 32.44 2.50
CA GLU A 8 -1.91 32.02 2.03
C GLU A 8 -1.83 31.38 0.63
N GLY A 9 -1.06 31.96 -0.29
CA GLY A 9 -0.82 31.38 -1.61
C GLY A 9 -0.09 30.03 -1.55
N MET A 10 0.86 29.87 -0.63
CA MET A 10 1.52 28.58 -0.39
C MET A 10 0.54 27.53 0.15
N LEU A 11 -0.28 27.90 1.14
CA LEU A 11 -1.29 27.02 1.72
C LEU A 11 -2.34 26.60 0.68
N LEU A 12 -2.77 27.52 -0.19
CA LEU A 12 -3.71 27.24 -1.27
C LEU A 12 -3.16 26.16 -2.22
N ARG A 13 -1.91 26.33 -2.68
CA ARG A 13 -1.27 25.33 -3.57
C ARG A 13 -1.15 23.96 -2.91
N LEU A 14 -0.78 23.92 -1.63
CA LEU A 14 -0.66 22.66 -0.89
C LEU A 14 -2.01 21.98 -0.68
N ALA A 15 -3.06 22.76 -0.44
CA ALA A 15 -4.42 22.28 -0.26
C ALA A 15 -5.00 21.73 -1.57
N GLU A 16 -4.78 22.43 -2.69
CA GLU A 16 -5.18 21.97 -4.04
C GLU A 16 -4.49 20.66 -4.42
N ALA A 17 -3.18 20.56 -4.20
CA ALA A 17 -2.41 19.34 -4.50
C ALA A 17 -2.89 18.11 -3.72
N GLN A 18 -3.47 18.32 -2.53
CA GLN A 18 -4.00 17.28 -1.66
C GLN A 18 -5.53 17.14 -1.75
N HIS A 19 -6.20 17.92 -2.61
CA HIS A 19 -7.65 17.95 -2.75
C HIS A 19 -8.42 18.21 -1.44
N VAL A 20 -7.87 19.06 -0.56
CA VAL A 20 -8.48 19.45 0.72
C VAL A 20 -8.64 20.96 0.82
N THR A 21 -9.32 21.45 1.85
CA THR A 21 -9.41 22.89 2.14
C THR A 21 -8.24 23.34 3.01
N ILE A 22 -7.86 24.63 2.94
CA ILE A 22 -6.80 25.21 3.78
C ILE A 22 -7.03 24.95 5.29
N PRO A 23 -8.25 25.15 5.86
CA PRO A 23 -8.49 24.84 7.27
C PRO A 23 -8.26 23.37 7.60
N ARG A 24 -8.67 22.45 6.73
CA ARG A 24 -8.47 21.01 6.92
C ARG A 24 -6.99 20.65 6.84
N LEU A 25 -6.25 21.18 5.87
CA LEU A 25 -4.80 21.04 5.75
C LEU A 25 -4.07 21.48 7.02
N LEU A 26 -4.42 22.63 7.58
CA LEU A 26 -3.79 23.17 8.79
C LEU A 26 -4.08 22.32 10.03
N VAL A 27 -5.32 21.84 10.18
CA VAL A 27 -5.71 20.93 11.28
C VAL A 27 -4.98 19.60 11.14
N GLU A 28 -5.01 18.98 9.96
CA GLU A 28 -4.31 17.72 9.70
C GLU A 28 -2.80 17.87 9.90
N SER A 29 -2.18 18.97 9.47
CA SER A 29 -0.74 19.21 9.65
C SER A 29 -0.35 19.44 11.12
N ALA A 30 -1.18 20.17 11.88
CA ALA A 30 -0.97 20.41 13.29
C ALA A 30 -1.12 19.13 14.13
N LEU A 31 -2.13 18.30 13.81
CA LEU A 31 -2.37 17.01 14.48
C LEU A 31 -1.38 15.93 14.02
N ALA A 32 -0.97 15.97 12.75
CA ALA A 32 0.10 15.11 12.24
C ALA A 32 1.42 15.43 12.94
N SER A 33 1.68 16.65 13.42
CA SER A 33 2.90 16.93 14.20
C SER A 33 2.97 16.13 15.51
N GLU A 34 1.83 15.64 16.04
CA GLU A 34 1.77 14.76 17.22
C GLU A 34 1.69 13.26 16.85
N ALA A 35 1.30 12.93 15.62
CA ALA A 35 1.02 11.56 15.15
C ALA A 35 1.83 11.11 13.91
N SER A 36 2.77 11.90 13.40
CA SER A 36 3.47 11.58 12.14
C SER A 36 4.44 10.42 12.33
N GLU A 37 4.28 9.39 11.51
CA GLU A 37 5.33 8.41 11.23
C GLU A 37 6.65 9.14 10.93
N THR A 38 7.68 8.74 11.64
CA THR A 38 9.05 9.14 11.36
C THR A 38 9.43 8.76 9.92
N PRO A 39 10.38 9.49 9.29
CA PRO A 39 10.90 9.10 7.98
C PRO A 39 11.41 7.65 7.91
N THR A 40 11.84 7.09 9.05
CA THR A 40 12.26 5.68 9.17
C THR A 40 11.06 4.74 9.07
N GLU A 41 9.97 5.00 9.79
CA GLU A 41 8.73 4.20 9.74
C GLU A 41 8.15 4.20 8.34
N ARG A 42 8.07 5.38 7.69
CA ARG A 42 7.63 5.49 6.29
C ARG A 42 8.51 4.67 5.34
N LYS A 43 9.84 4.71 5.50
CA LYS A 43 10.76 3.92 4.66
C LYS A 43 10.59 2.42 4.88
N GLN A 44 10.30 2.01 6.11
CA GLN A 44 10.06 0.61 6.46
C GLN A 44 8.74 0.12 5.87
N ALA A 45 7.65 0.90 5.99
CA ALA A 45 6.38 0.62 5.35
C ALA A 45 6.51 0.48 3.82
N MET A 46 7.26 1.39 3.17
CA MET A 46 7.54 1.27 1.73
C MET A 46 8.33 0.00 1.39
N ALA A 47 9.30 -0.40 2.21
CA ALA A 47 10.07 -1.62 1.99
C ALA A 47 9.19 -2.89 2.11
N GLU A 48 8.26 -2.89 3.07
CA GLU A 48 7.28 -3.96 3.24
C GLU A 48 6.32 -4.03 2.05
N LEU A 49 5.78 -2.90 1.59
CA LEU A 49 4.95 -2.84 0.38
C LEU A 49 5.69 -3.39 -0.85
N PHE A 50 6.97 -3.06 -1.03
CA PHE A 50 7.77 -3.62 -2.13
C PHE A 50 7.99 -5.14 -1.99
N ALA A 51 8.12 -5.65 -0.75
CA ALA A 51 8.24 -7.09 -0.52
C ALA A 51 6.94 -7.83 -0.85
N LEU A 52 5.80 -7.28 -0.43
CA LEU A 52 4.47 -7.82 -0.74
C LEU A 52 4.19 -7.80 -2.24
N HIS A 53 4.51 -6.70 -2.94
CA HIS A 53 4.37 -6.60 -4.39
C HIS A 53 5.17 -7.69 -5.13
N ARG A 54 6.42 -7.95 -4.72
CA ARG A 54 7.25 -9.01 -5.31
C ARG A 54 6.66 -10.40 -5.09
N LEU A 55 6.12 -10.68 -3.90
CA LEU A 55 5.46 -11.95 -3.61
C LEU A 55 4.22 -12.14 -4.49
N LEU A 56 3.40 -11.10 -4.65
CA LEU A 56 2.22 -11.13 -5.50
C LEU A 56 2.56 -11.37 -6.98
N ALA A 57 3.64 -10.76 -7.48
CA ALA A 57 4.12 -10.99 -8.84
C ALA A 57 4.58 -12.45 -9.05
N ALA A 58 5.29 -13.03 -8.09
CA ALA A 58 5.71 -14.44 -8.13
C ALA A 58 4.50 -15.39 -8.14
N ILE A 59 3.51 -15.10 -7.31
CA ILE A 59 2.23 -15.83 -7.27
C ILE A 59 1.53 -15.78 -8.63
N SER A 60 1.39 -14.59 -9.20
CA SER A 60 0.70 -14.39 -10.48
C SER A 60 1.37 -15.19 -11.59
N ASN A 61 2.70 -15.24 -11.61
CA ASN A 61 3.46 -16.07 -12.53
C ASN A 61 3.17 -17.56 -12.34
N ASN A 62 3.16 -18.04 -11.10
CA ASN A 62 2.92 -19.46 -10.80
C ASN A 62 1.49 -19.88 -11.19
N VAL A 63 0.49 -19.04 -10.91
CA VAL A 63 -0.90 -19.28 -11.33
C VAL A 63 -1.01 -19.31 -12.85
N ASN A 64 -0.34 -18.40 -13.55
CA ASN A 64 -0.33 -18.38 -15.02
C ASN A 64 0.34 -19.63 -15.61
N GLN A 65 1.39 -20.15 -14.97
CA GLN A 65 2.03 -21.41 -15.38
C GLN A 65 1.11 -22.62 -15.20
N ILE A 66 0.41 -22.69 -14.06
CA ILE A 66 -0.58 -23.74 -13.78
C ILE A 66 -1.69 -23.70 -14.84
N ALA A 67 -2.24 -22.52 -15.13
CA ALA A 67 -3.28 -22.34 -16.13
C ALA A 67 -2.82 -22.78 -17.53
N ARG A 68 -1.63 -22.35 -17.97
CA ARG A 68 -1.05 -22.76 -19.25
C ARG A 68 -0.86 -24.28 -19.35
N HIS A 69 -0.33 -24.89 -18.29
CA HIS A 69 -0.11 -26.34 -18.26
C HIS A 69 -1.42 -27.12 -18.30
N ALA A 70 -2.40 -26.72 -17.48
CA ALA A 70 -3.72 -27.35 -17.46
C ALA A 70 -4.44 -27.20 -18.80
N ASN A 71 -4.35 -26.02 -19.44
CA ASN A 71 -4.92 -25.81 -20.77
C ASN A 71 -4.23 -26.65 -21.87
N ALA A 72 -2.93 -26.94 -21.72
CA ALA A 72 -2.16 -27.71 -22.69
C ALA A 72 -2.33 -29.22 -22.55
N THR A 73 -2.50 -29.71 -21.31
CA THR A 73 -2.49 -31.16 -21.00
C THR A 73 -3.85 -31.70 -20.58
N GLY A 74 -4.79 -30.83 -20.19
CA GLY A 74 -6.04 -31.23 -19.53
C GLY A 74 -5.86 -31.63 -18.06
N GLU A 75 -4.63 -31.61 -17.53
CA GLU A 75 -4.30 -32.09 -16.19
C GLU A 75 -3.84 -30.95 -15.28
N VAL A 76 -4.27 -30.99 -14.02
CA VAL A 76 -3.80 -30.07 -12.98
C VAL A 76 -2.65 -30.72 -12.24
N GLN A 77 -1.51 -30.03 -12.14
CA GLN A 77 -0.35 -30.58 -11.45
C GLN A 77 -0.62 -30.74 -9.94
N PRO A 78 -0.10 -31.80 -9.30
CA PRO A 78 -0.22 -31.98 -7.85
C PRO A 78 0.30 -30.77 -7.04
N ALA A 79 1.31 -30.06 -7.55
CA ALA A 79 1.89 -28.86 -6.95
C ALA A 79 0.98 -27.60 -7.04
N THR A 80 -0.14 -27.67 -7.77
CA THR A 80 -1.10 -26.57 -7.87
C THR A 80 -1.74 -26.26 -6.53
N VAL A 81 -2.07 -27.28 -5.73
CA VAL A 81 -2.73 -27.11 -4.43
C VAL A 81 -1.80 -26.39 -3.45
N SER A 82 -0.53 -26.77 -3.38
CA SER A 82 0.46 -26.11 -2.51
C SER A 82 0.74 -24.68 -2.96
N THR A 83 0.78 -24.44 -4.26
CA THR A 83 0.93 -23.09 -4.81
C THR A 83 -0.24 -22.20 -4.39
N LEU A 84 -1.49 -22.66 -4.58
CA LEU A 84 -2.69 -21.92 -4.19
C LEU A 84 -2.80 -21.69 -2.67
N ALA A 85 -2.37 -22.66 -1.86
CA ALA A 85 -2.28 -22.47 -0.41
C ALA A 85 -1.29 -21.34 -0.06
N LYS A 86 -0.14 -21.29 -0.72
CA LYS A 86 0.85 -20.22 -0.53
C LYS A 86 0.32 -18.85 -1.01
N VAL A 87 -0.49 -18.82 -2.08
CA VAL A 87 -1.18 -17.60 -2.50
C VAL A 87 -2.07 -17.05 -1.39
N ARG A 88 -2.88 -17.92 -0.77
CA ARG A 88 -3.79 -17.55 0.31
C ARG A 88 -3.04 -16.99 1.53
N GLU A 89 -1.97 -17.66 1.96
CA GLU A 89 -1.12 -17.21 3.07
C GLU A 89 -0.52 -15.81 2.81
N VAL A 90 -0.07 -15.55 1.58
CA VAL A 90 0.48 -14.23 1.23
C VAL A 90 -0.62 -13.16 1.20
N ALA A 91 -1.82 -13.49 0.71
CA ALA A 91 -2.95 -12.56 0.73
C ALA A 91 -3.34 -12.17 2.17
N GLU A 92 -3.45 -13.14 3.07
CA GLU A 92 -3.72 -12.89 4.50
C GLU A 92 -2.64 -12.00 5.14
N ARG A 93 -1.38 -12.18 4.73
CA ARG A 93 -0.26 -11.37 5.21
C ARG A 93 -0.28 -9.93 4.66
N ILE A 94 -0.81 -9.74 3.44
CA ILE A 94 -1.06 -8.40 2.88
C ILE A 94 -2.18 -7.72 3.66
N ASP A 95 -3.30 -8.40 3.89
CA ASP A 95 -4.44 -7.85 4.63
C ASP A 95 -4.00 -7.41 6.04
N ALA A 96 -3.26 -8.25 6.76
CA ALA A 96 -2.74 -7.92 8.08
C ALA A 96 -1.78 -6.71 8.09
N ALA A 97 -0.96 -6.56 7.03
CA ALA A 97 -0.07 -5.41 6.90
C ALA A 97 -0.85 -4.12 6.61
N ILE A 98 -1.91 -4.20 5.79
CA ILE A 98 -2.79 -3.06 5.48
C ILE A 98 -3.58 -2.63 6.74
N ASP A 99 -4.13 -3.60 7.49
CA ASP A 99 -4.85 -3.32 8.74
C ASP A 99 -3.93 -2.64 9.77
N GLY A 100 -2.67 -3.08 9.87
CA GLY A 100 -1.67 -2.48 10.73
C GLY A 100 -1.38 -1.01 10.39
N LEU A 101 -1.30 -0.69 9.09
CA LEU A 101 -1.08 0.68 8.59
C LEU A 101 -2.32 1.58 8.74
N SER A 102 -3.53 1.01 8.73
CA SER A 102 -4.77 1.78 8.88
C SER A 102 -5.11 2.13 10.34
N LEU A 103 -4.41 1.52 11.31
CA LEU A 103 -4.59 1.73 12.75
C LEU A 103 -3.54 2.67 13.37
N SER A 104 -2.54 3.06 12.59
CA SER A 104 -1.50 4.07 12.88
C SER A 104 -1.83 5.41 12.23
#